data_AF-A0A7X7ET56-F1
#
_entry.id   AF-A0A7X7ET56-F1
#
_cell.length_a   1.000
_cell.length_b   1.000
_cell.length_c   1.000
_cell.angle_alpha   90.00
_cell.angle_beta   90.00
_cell.angle_gamma   90.00
#
_symmetry.space_group_name_H-M   'P 1'
#
loop_
_entity.id
_entity.type
_entity.pdbx_description
1 polymer ?
#
loop_
_entity_poly.entity_id
_entity_poly.type
_entity_poly.pdbx_seq_one_letter_code
_entity_poly.pdbx_strand_id
1 'polypeptide(L)'
;EVMRLFPLISPIWLIVITAFVGFYEELVFRGFLITRLKVLTGNIWAAVLISSILFGVSHAYQDNLAMIQITVIGFIFGTMFVLRKSLISPILAYMAFDFINLALAFAASKIPVEEMEKMLSQ
;
A
#
# COMPACT_ATOMS: atom_id res chain seq x y z
N GLU A 1 8.10 -11.31 17.86
CA GLU A 1 8.59 -12.58 17.27
C GLU A 1 8.91 -12.47 15.78
N VAL A 2 7.99 -11.99 14.92
CA VAL A 2 8.19 -11.92 13.45
C VAL A 2 9.33 -10.98 13.02
N MET A 3 9.52 -9.83 13.68
CA MET A 3 10.61 -8.89 13.34
C MET A 3 12.03 -9.49 13.49
N ARG A 4 12.19 -10.53 14.33
CA ARG A 4 13.47 -11.26 14.45
C ARG A 4 13.74 -12.19 13.26
N LEU A 5 12.69 -12.56 12.52
CA LEU A 5 12.79 -13.37 11.30
C LEU A 5 13.10 -12.52 10.06
N PHE A 6 12.81 -11.22 10.10
CA PHE A 6 13.02 -10.31 8.99
C PHE A 6 14.44 -10.35 8.37
N PRO A 7 15.55 -10.36 9.16
CA PRO A 7 16.90 -10.51 8.59
C PRO A 7 17.22 -11.93 8.10
N LEU A 8 16.38 -12.93 8.42
CA LEU A 8 16.52 -14.32 7.95
C LEU A 8 15.75 -14.57 6.64
N ILE A 9 14.78 -13.72 6.30
CA ILE A 9 14.03 -13.82 5.04
C ILE A 9 14.92 -13.26 3.92
N SER A 10 15.17 -14.08 2.89
CA SER A 10 15.96 -13.61 1.75
C SER A 10 15.27 -12.42 1.07
N PRO A 11 16.02 -11.45 0.52
CA PRO A 11 15.44 -10.30 -0.18
C PRO A 11 14.49 -10.71 -1.32
N ILE A 12 14.75 -11.85 -1.95
CA ILE A 12 13.88 -12.43 -3.00
C ILE A 12 12.51 -12.79 -2.43
N TRP A 13 12.45 -13.41 -1.25
CA TRP A 13 11.19 -13.77 -0.62
C TRP A 13 10.38 -12.53 -0.18
N LEU A 14 11.05 -11.47 0.27
CA LEU A 14 10.38 -10.20 0.55
C LEU A 14 9.72 -9.64 -0.71
N ILE A 15 10.43 -9.60 -1.83
CA ILE A 15 9.88 -9.13 -3.11
C ILE A 15 8.67 -9.97 -3.53
N VAL A 16 8.74 -11.30 -3.41
CA VAL A 16 7.65 -12.20 -3.80
C VAL A 16 6.41 -11.99 -2.93
N ILE A 17 6.56 -11.91 -1.61
CA ILE A 17 5.44 -11.72 -0.69
C ILE A 17 4.80 -10.36 -0.92
N THR A 18 5.61 -9.30 -1.02
CA THR A 18 5.13 -7.94 -1.25
C THR A 18 4.43 -7.82 -2.60
N ALA A 19 4.96 -8.45 -3.65
CA ALA A 19 4.29 -8.52 -4.96
C ALA A 19 2.93 -9.22 -4.89
N PHE A 20 2.85 -10.33 -4.16
CA PHE A 20 1.59 -11.06 -3.97
C PHE A 20 0.56 -10.23 -3.19
N VAL A 21 0.98 -9.56 -2.12
CA VAL A 21 0.10 -8.68 -1.32
C VAL A 21 -0.44 -7.54 -2.19
N GLY A 22 0.44 -6.82 -2.90
CA GLY A 22 0.00 -5.73 -3.78
C GLY A 22 -0.94 -6.20 -4.89
N PHE A 23 -0.66 -7.36 -5.51
CA PHE A 23 -1.58 -7.96 -6.48
C PHE A 23 -2.94 -8.29 -5.87
N TYR A 24 -2.95 -8.95 -4.70
CA TYR A 24 -4.17 -9.36 -4.03
C TYR A 24 -5.03 -8.17 -3.61
N GLU A 25 -4.43 -7.14 -3.03
CA GLU A 25 -5.15 -5.95 -2.58
C GLU A 25 -5.72 -5.16 -3.76
N GLU A 26 -4.98 -5.00 -4.86
CA GLU A 26 -5.50 -4.36 -6.06
C GLU A 26 -6.66 -5.15 -6.67
N LEU A 27 -6.57 -6.49 -6.70
CA LEU A 27 -7.65 -7.34 -7.18
C LEU A 27 -8.93 -7.18 -6.35
N VAL A 28 -8.81 -7.18 -5.02
CA VAL A 28 -9.95 -7.08 -4.09
C VAL A 28 -10.55 -5.67 -4.10
N PHE A 29 -9.74 -4.63 -3.89
CA PHE A 29 -10.27 -3.29 -3.69
C PHE A 29 -10.62 -2.61 -5.03
N ARG A 30 -9.81 -2.78 -6.09
CA ARG A 30 -10.04 -2.09 -7.37
C ARG A 30 -10.83 -2.97 -8.32
N GLY A 31 -10.41 -4.23 -8.47
CA GLY A 31 -11.06 -5.18 -9.37
C GLY A 31 -12.49 -5.50 -8.93
N PHE A 32 -12.65 -5.95 -7.69
CA PHE A 32 -13.93 -6.38 -7.16
C PHE A 32 -14.72 -5.24 -6.51
N LEU A 33 -14.19 -4.61 -5.46
CA LEU A 33 -14.97 -3.72 -4.59
C LEU A 33 -15.44 -2.46 -5.31
N ILE A 34 -14.58 -1.72 -6.03
CA ILE A 34 -15.01 -0.56 -6.84
C ILE A 34 -16.09 -0.96 -7.86
N THR A 35 -15.93 -2.10 -8.54
CA THR A 35 -16.91 -2.57 -9.53
C THR A 35 -18.27 -2.87 -8.90
N ARG A 36 -18.30 -3.49 -7.71
CA ARG A 36 -19.54 -3.78 -6.99
C ARG A 36 -20.17 -2.55 -6.38
N LEU A 37 -19.38 -1.68 -5.75
CA LEU A 37 -19.86 -0.42 -5.21
C LEU A 37 -20.43 0.49 -6.31
N LYS A 38 -19.84 0.51 -7.51
CA LYS A 38 -20.40 1.24 -8.65
C LYS A 38 -21.82 0.79 -8.98
N VAL A 39 -22.07 -0.53 -8.95
CA VAL A 39 -23.42 -1.09 -9.20
C VAL A 39 -24.40 -0.67 -8.09
N LEU A 40 -23.94 -0.64 -6.83
CA LEU A 40 -24.78 -0.29 -5.68
C LEU A 40 -25.07 1.21 -5.58
N THR A 41 -24.08 2.06 -5.84
CA THR A 41 -24.19 3.53 -5.67
C THR A 41 -24.64 4.25 -6.93
N GLY A 42 -24.50 3.62 -8.10
CA GLY A 42 -24.66 4.28 -9.41
C GLY A 42 -23.58 5.32 -9.74
N ASN A 43 -22.59 5.52 -8.87
CA ASN A 43 -21.56 6.56 -9.02
C ASN A 43 -20.16 5.98 -8.81
N ILE A 44 -19.35 6.03 -9.88
CA ILE A 44 -17.99 5.48 -9.86
C ILE A 44 -17.07 6.19 -8.86
N TRP A 45 -17.23 7.50 -8.66
CA TRP A 45 -16.40 8.27 -7.73
C TRP A 45 -16.79 8.03 -6.28
N ALA A 46 -18.08 7.82 -6.01
CA ALA A 46 -18.52 7.33 -4.70
C ALA A 46 -17.95 5.94 -4.41
N ALA A 47 -17.93 5.04 -5.40
CA ALA A 47 -17.33 3.72 -5.27
C ALA A 47 -15.82 3.77 -4.99
N VAL A 48 -15.08 4.64 -5.69
CA VAL A 48 -13.65 4.88 -5.43
C VAL A 48 -13.43 5.40 -4.02
N LEU A 49 -14.20 6.41 -3.58
CA LEU A 49 -14.05 6.99 -2.25
C LEU A 49 -14.30 5.95 -1.15
N ILE A 50 -15.43 5.22 -1.22
CA ILE A 50 -15.79 4.20 -0.23
C ILE A 50 -14.74 3.07 -0.22
N SER A 51 -14.34 2.58 -1.39
CA SER A 51 -13.30 1.55 -1.47
C SER A 51 -11.98 2.00 -0.87
N SER A 52 -11.61 3.28 -1.02
CA SER A 52 -10.36 3.83 -0.51
C SER A 52 -10.38 3.98 1.02
N ILE A 53 -11.53 4.38 1.58
CA ILE A 53 -11.74 4.43 3.03
C ILE A 53 -11.65 3.02 3.61
N LEU A 54 -12.32 2.05 3.00
CA LEU A 54 -12.28 0.65 3.46
C LEU A 54 -10.86 0.07 3.36
N PHE A 55 -10.10 0.45 2.33
CA PHE A 55 -8.70 0.10 2.18
C PHE A 55 -7.83 0.70 3.30
N GLY A 56 -8.03 1.97 3.65
CA GLY A 56 -7.38 2.56 4.81
C GLY A 56 -7.73 1.84 6.10
N VAL A 57 -9.03 1.62 6.36
CA VAL A 57 -9.52 0.96 7.59
C VAL A 57 -8.97 -0.46 7.76
N SER A 58 -8.77 -1.22 6.67
CA SER A 58 -8.12 -2.54 6.77
C SER A 58 -6.67 -2.48 7.28
N HIS A 59 -6.06 -1.29 7.28
CA HIS A 59 -4.72 -1.01 7.76
C HIS A 59 -4.67 -0.29 9.11
N ALA A 60 -5.79 -0.24 9.85
CA ALA A 60 -5.88 0.40 11.17
C ALA A 60 -4.90 -0.17 12.22
N TYR A 61 -4.23 -1.30 11.95
CA TYR A 61 -3.23 -1.92 12.82
C TYR A 61 -1.83 -1.27 12.74
N GLN A 62 -1.57 -0.37 11.78
CA GLN A 62 -0.24 0.21 11.59
C GLN A 62 -0.03 1.46 12.47
N ASP A 63 -0.78 2.53 12.20
CA ASP A 63 -0.88 3.77 12.98
C ASP A 63 -1.96 4.66 12.32
N ASN A 64 -2.48 5.66 13.02
CA ASN A 64 -3.48 6.60 12.48
C ASN A 64 -2.95 7.39 11.27
N LEU A 65 -1.69 7.84 11.31
CA LEU A 65 -1.09 8.57 10.20
C LEU A 65 -0.92 7.66 8.98
N ALA A 66 -0.46 6.43 9.20
CA ALA A 66 -0.33 5.42 8.15
C ALA A 66 -1.69 5.11 7.51
N MET A 67 -2.75 4.94 8.32
CA MET A 67 -4.11 4.72 7.84
C MET A 67 -4.60 5.83 6.91
N ILE A 68 -4.34 7.10 7.25
CA ILE A 68 -4.69 8.25 6.42
C ILE A 68 -3.90 8.24 5.12
N GLN A 69 -2.58 8.03 5.18
CA GLN A 69 -1.73 7.94 3.99
C GLN A 69 -2.18 6.82 3.04
N ILE A 70 -2.47 5.64 3.59
CA ILE A 70 -2.95 4.47 2.84
C ILE A 70 -4.31 4.75 2.21
N THR A 71 -5.21 5.47 2.89
CA THR A 71 -6.49 5.91 2.31
C THR A 71 -6.27 6.80 1.08
N VAL A 72 -5.34 7.76 1.16
CA VAL A 72 -5.01 8.67 0.06
C VAL A 72 -4.39 7.92 -1.12
N ILE A 73 -3.44 7.01 -0.86
CA ILE A 73 -2.86 6.14 -1.89
C ILE A 73 -3.94 5.24 -2.51
N GLY A 74 -4.83 4.72 -1.67
CA GLY A 74 -6.06 4.02 -2.02
C GLY A 74 -6.84 4.74 -3.12
N PHE A 75 -7.10 6.03 -2.87
CA PHE A 75 -7.84 6.91 -3.76
C PHE A 75 -7.10 7.21 -5.06
N ILE A 76 -5.78 7.43 -5.00
CA ILE A 76 -4.94 7.65 -6.20
C ILE A 76 -4.98 6.42 -7.12
N PHE A 77 -4.76 5.22 -6.57
CA PHE A 77 -4.79 3.98 -7.35
C PHE A 77 -6.19 3.64 -7.84
N GLY A 78 -7.23 3.87 -7.04
CA GLY A 78 -8.64 3.75 -7.47
C GLY A 78 -8.97 4.69 -8.63
N THR A 79 -8.49 5.93 -8.58
CA THR A 79 -8.63 6.90 -9.68
C THR A 79 -7.89 6.41 -10.92
N MET A 80 -6.66 5.92 -10.77
CA MET A 80 -5.89 5.37 -11.90
C MET A 80 -6.57 4.16 -12.53
N PHE A 81 -7.14 3.25 -11.73
CA PHE A 81 -7.93 2.12 -12.22
C PHE A 81 -9.09 2.57 -13.11
N VAL A 82 -9.85 3.58 -12.67
CA VAL A 82 -11.01 4.11 -13.42
C VAL A 82 -10.58 4.79 -14.71
N LEU A 83 -9.52 5.59 -14.67
CA LEU A 83 -9.04 6.34 -15.85
C LEU A 83 -8.35 5.45 -16.87
N ARG A 84 -7.55 4.47 -16.42
CA ARG A 84 -6.82 3.54 -17.29
C ARG A 84 -7.65 2.33 -17.72
N LYS A 85 -8.76 2.06 -17.04
CA LYS A 85 -9.61 0.86 -17.24
C LYS A 85 -8.80 -0.44 -17.22
N SER A 86 -7.77 -0.48 -16.38
CA SER A 86 -6.82 -1.58 -16.30
C SER A 86 -6.39 -1.77 -14.85
N LEU A 87 -6.32 -3.03 -14.42
CA LEU A 87 -5.75 -3.40 -13.12
C LEU A 87 -4.22 -3.45 -13.15
N ILE A 88 -3.62 -3.62 -14.33
CA ILE A 88 -2.16 -3.70 -14.45
C ILE A 88 -1.51 -2.39 -14.00
N SER A 89 -2.08 -1.24 -14.36
CA SER A 89 -1.55 0.07 -13.98
C SER A 89 -1.45 0.26 -12.45
N PRO A 90 -2.51 0.08 -11.65
CA PRO A 90 -2.41 0.17 -10.20
C PRO A 90 -1.56 -0.93 -9.56
N ILE A 91 -1.57 -2.16 -10.08
CA ILE A 91 -0.68 -3.23 -9.59
C ILE A 91 0.79 -2.82 -9.73
N LEU A 92 1.20 -2.32 -10.89
CA LEU A 92 2.59 -1.90 -11.10
C LEU A 92 2.97 -0.69 -10.24
N ALA A 93 2.05 0.27 -10.07
CA ALA A 93 2.30 1.42 -9.20
C ALA A 93 2.41 1.00 -7.72
N TYR A 94 1.59 0.06 -7.27
CA TYR A 94 1.64 -0.51 -5.93
C TYR A 94 2.99 -1.21 -5.70
N MET A 95 3.38 -2.10 -6.61
CA MET A 95 4.65 -2.82 -6.52
C MET A 95 5.85 -1.86 -6.50
N ALA A 96 5.82 -0.79 -7.30
CA ALA A 96 6.86 0.22 -7.28
C ALA A 96 6.91 1.01 -5.96
N PHE A 97 5.75 1.40 -5.43
CA PHE A 97 5.64 2.11 -4.15
C PHE A 97 6.22 1.26 -3.01
N ASP A 98 5.81 0.00 -2.92
CA ASP A 98 6.28 -0.92 -1.89
C ASP A 98 7.78 -1.22 -2.02
N PHE A 99 8.29 -1.39 -3.25
CA PHE A 99 9.70 -1.61 -3.47
C PHE A 99 10.54 -0.42 -3.01
N ILE A 100 10.10 0.82 -3.31
CA ILE A 100 10.77 2.04 -2.85
C ILE A 100 10.77 2.10 -1.32
N ASN A 101 9.62 1.86 -0.68
CA ASN A 101 9.53 1.88 0.79
C ASN A 101 10.40 0.81 1.44
N LEU A 102 10.43 -0.40 0.87
CA LEU A 102 11.29 -1.48 1.38
C LEU A 102 12.78 -1.13 1.22
N ALA A 103 13.17 -0.54 0.09
CA ALA A 103 14.54 -0.10 -0.14
C ALA A 103 14.96 1.02 0.83
N LEU A 104 14.07 1.99 1.08
CA LEU A 104 14.30 3.06 2.04
C LEU A 104 14.39 2.53 3.47
N ALA A 105 13.48 1.63 3.86
CA ALA A 105 13.51 0.98 5.18
C ALA A 105 14.80 0.17 5.37
N PHE A 106 15.25 -0.56 4.35
CA PHE A 106 16.51 -1.29 4.39
C PHE A 106 17.72 -0.36 4.50
N ALA A 107 17.74 0.76 3.76
CA ALA A 107 18.80 1.76 3.86
C ALA A 107 18.83 2.40 5.25
N ALA A 108 17.67 2.79 5.78
CA ALA A 108 17.54 3.37 7.12
C ALA A 108 17.97 2.40 8.23
N SER A 109 17.72 1.09 8.06
CA SER A 109 18.12 0.07 9.03
C SER A 109 19.64 -0.07 9.21
N LYS A 110 20.44 0.49 8.28
CA LYS A 110 21.91 0.51 8.38
C LYS A 110 22.45 1.71 9.16
N ILE A 111 21.63 2.70 9.45
CA ILE A 111 22.03 3.90 10.20
C ILE A 111 21.92 3.58 11.70
N PRO A 112 22.97 3.82 12.52
CA PRO A 112 22.88 3.69 13.97
C PRO A 112 21.77 4.57 14.54
N VAL A 113 21.03 4.06 15.53
CA VAL A 113 19.87 4.76 16.11
C VAL A 113 20.28 6.13 16.68
N GLU A 114 21.48 6.21 17.25
CA GLU A 114 22.05 7.44 17.82
C GLU A 114 22.24 8.54 16.77
N GLU A 115 22.55 8.16 15.53
CA GLU A 115 22.77 9.09 14.43
C GLU A 115 21.43 9.59 13.86
N MET A 116 20.41 8.73 13.84
CA MET A 116 19.05 9.07 13.44
C MET A 116 18.37 10.03 14.42
N GLU A 117 18.54 9.81 15.74
CA GLU A 117 18.04 10.74 16.76
C GLU A 117 18.65 12.14 16.62
N LYS A 118 19.94 12.20 16.28
CA LYS A 118 20.64 13.46 16.07
C LYS A 118 20.10 14.22 14.85
N MET A 119 19.77 13.53 13.76
CA MET A 119 19.17 14.13 12.56
C MET A 119 17.75 14.64 12.76
N LEU A 120 16.94 13.95 13.59
CA LEU A 120 15.56 14.34 13.88
C LEU A 120 15.45 15.47 14.93
N SER A 121 16.52 15.70 15.69
CA SER A 121 16.61 16.76 16.70
C SER A 121 17.07 18.12 16.16
N GLN A 122 17.39 18.22 14.87
CA GLN A 122 17.77 19.45 14.16
C GLN A 122 16.61 19.99 13.33
#